data_AF-A0A817XZM7-F1
#
_entry.id   AF-A0A817XZM7-F1
#
_cell.length_a   1.000
_cell.length_b   1.000
_cell.length_c   1.000
_cell.angle_alpha   90.00
_cell.angle_beta   90.00
_cell.angle_gamma   90.00
#
_symmetry.space_group_name_H-M   'P 1'
#
loop_
_entity.id
_entity.type
_entity.pdbx_description
1 polymer ?
#
loop_
_entity_poly.entity_id
_entity_poly.type
_entity_poly.pdbx_seq_one_letter_code
_entity_poly.pdbx_strand_id
1 'polypeptide(L)'
;MECLIKFTLTVRKNYRNVPYHNWSHAFSVAHAIYTVIKETKHQFTPNQCIALFVACLCHDLDHRGKTNDYMVKSASTLASIYSTSTMERHHFNQTVTILQTDSHNIFKHFSSKEYRQMLDEIRHCILATDLVLFFENRPKLERVVDNSQFDWNNKEHM
;
A
#
# COMPACT_ATOMS: atom_id res chain seq x y z
N MET A 1 1.28 -10.09 -20.15
CA MET A 1 0.35 -10.93 -19.37
C MET A 1 1.07 -11.82 -18.36
N GLU A 2 2.08 -12.61 -18.78
CA GLU A 2 2.77 -13.57 -17.89
C GLU A 2 3.41 -12.95 -16.63
N CYS A 3 4.10 -11.81 -16.75
CA CYS A 3 4.70 -11.10 -15.62
C CYS A 3 3.67 -10.71 -14.56
N LEU A 4 2.51 -10.18 -14.98
CA LEU A 4 1.43 -9.80 -14.07
C LEU A 4 0.84 -11.03 -13.35
N ILE A 5 0.65 -12.15 -14.06
CA ILE A 5 0.17 -13.40 -13.45
C ILE A 5 1.16 -13.89 -12.39
N LYS A 6 2.46 -13.93 -12.72
CA LYS A 6 3.51 -14.33 -11.77
C LYS A 6 3.56 -13.42 -10.55
N PHE A 7 3.52 -12.11 -10.76
CA PHE A 7 3.42 -11.11 -9.69
C PHE A 7 2.22 -11.40 -8.77
N THR A 8 1.01 -11.47 -9.31
CA THR A 8 -0.22 -11.68 -8.52
C THR A 8 -0.20 -13.01 -7.76
N LEU A 9 0.23 -14.10 -8.39
CA LEU A 9 0.32 -15.41 -7.72
C LEU A 9 1.37 -15.41 -6.60
N THR A 10 2.50 -14.73 -6.78
CA THR A 10 3.52 -14.58 -5.75
C THR A 10 3.03 -13.69 -4.62
N VAL A 11 2.33 -12.58 -4.89
CA VAL A 11 1.68 -11.77 -3.85
C VAL A 11 0.71 -12.63 -3.04
N ARG A 12 -0.20 -13.37 -3.69
CA ARG A 12 -1.12 -14.30 -3.01
C ARG A 12 -0.40 -15.32 -2.13
N LYS A 13 0.69 -15.92 -2.63
CA LYS A 13 1.49 -16.90 -1.88
C LYS A 13 2.13 -16.31 -0.62
N ASN A 14 2.43 -15.00 -0.61
CA ASN A 14 3.06 -14.32 0.50
C ASN A 14 2.06 -13.72 1.52
N TYR A 15 0.76 -13.91 1.33
CA TYR A 15 -0.22 -13.73 2.40
C TYR A 15 -0.28 -14.98 3.29
N ARG A 16 -0.21 -14.79 4.61
CA ARG A 16 -0.29 -15.90 5.57
C ARG A 16 -1.74 -16.34 5.77
N ASN A 17 -1.90 -17.60 6.20
CA ASN A 17 -3.19 -18.12 6.63
C ASN A 17 -3.52 -17.64 8.05
N VAL A 18 -4.05 -16.42 8.16
CA VAL A 18 -4.53 -15.81 9.42
C VAL A 18 -6.03 -15.47 9.29
N PRO A 19 -6.77 -15.31 10.40
CA PRO A 19 -8.23 -15.16 10.33
C PRO A 19 -8.74 -13.98 9.50
N TYR A 20 -8.04 -12.83 9.52
CA TYR A 20 -8.48 -11.60 8.85
C TYR A 20 -7.50 -11.08 7.79
N HIS A 21 -6.28 -10.69 8.17
CA HIS A 21 -5.25 -10.13 7.28
C HIS A 21 -4.62 -11.16 6.32
N ASN A 22 -5.45 -11.76 5.48
CA ASN A 22 -5.12 -12.82 4.52
C ASN A 22 -5.41 -12.36 3.09
N TRP A 23 -5.23 -13.26 2.12
CA TRP A 23 -5.44 -12.96 0.70
C TRP A 23 -6.85 -12.43 0.37
N SER A 24 -7.89 -12.96 1.04
CA SER A 24 -9.26 -12.50 0.79
C SER A 24 -9.46 -11.06 1.23
N HIS A 25 -8.84 -10.65 2.34
CA HIS A 25 -8.80 -9.25 2.77
C HIS A 25 -8.10 -8.37 1.74
N ALA A 26 -6.90 -8.74 1.31
CA ALA A 26 -6.15 -8.00 0.29
C ALA A 26 -6.94 -7.79 -1.02
N PHE A 27 -7.60 -8.84 -1.50
CA PHE A 27 -8.45 -8.77 -2.69
C PHE A 27 -9.67 -7.88 -2.47
N SER A 28 -10.30 -7.93 -1.29
CA SER A 28 -11.45 -7.09 -0.96
C SER A 28 -11.08 -5.61 -0.92
N VAL A 29 -9.93 -5.26 -0.33
CA VAL A 29 -9.41 -3.88 -0.32
C VAL A 29 -9.07 -3.42 -1.74
N ALA A 30 -8.42 -4.26 -2.55
CA ALA A 30 -8.12 -3.97 -3.95
C ALA A 30 -9.39 -3.76 -4.80
N HIS A 31 -10.45 -4.53 -4.56
CA HIS A 31 -11.73 -4.36 -5.23
C HIS A 31 -12.44 -3.06 -4.79
N ALA A 32 -12.38 -2.71 -3.51
CA ALA A 32 -12.93 -1.45 -3.01
C ALA A 32 -12.27 -0.25 -3.69
N ILE A 33 -10.93 -0.21 -3.75
CA ILE A 33 -10.23 0.91 -4.43
C ILE A 33 -10.49 0.92 -5.94
N TYR A 34 -10.63 -0.24 -6.58
CA TYR A 34 -11.04 -0.32 -7.98
C TYR A 34 -12.40 0.37 -8.21
N THR A 35 -13.36 0.12 -7.32
CA THR A 35 -14.68 0.75 -7.39
C THR A 35 -14.57 2.28 -7.25
N VAL A 36 -13.79 2.76 -6.27
CA VAL A 36 -13.52 4.20 -6.10
C VAL A 36 -12.92 4.81 -7.37
N ILE A 37 -11.86 4.21 -7.91
CA ILE A 37 -11.19 4.67 -9.14
C ILE A 37 -12.17 4.76 -10.33
N LYS A 38 -13.11 3.81 -10.43
CA LYS A 38 -14.11 3.77 -11.51
C LYS A 38 -15.16 4.86 -11.40
N GLU A 39 -15.51 5.27 -10.17
CA GLU A 39 -16.50 6.32 -9.92
C GLU A 39 -15.91 7.73 -9.96
N THR A 40 -14.66 7.92 -9.53
CA THR A 40 -13.97 9.23 -9.53
C THR A 40 -13.35 9.56 -10.89
N LYS A 41 -14.08 9.36 -11.99
CA LYS A 41 -13.59 9.41 -13.37
C LYS A 41 -12.72 10.66 -13.63
N HIS A 42 -11.40 10.46 -13.71
CA HIS A 42 -10.33 11.42 -14.02
C HIS A 42 -9.67 12.19 -12.87
N GLN A 43 -9.96 11.88 -11.60
CA GLN A 43 -9.24 12.48 -10.47
C GLN A 43 -7.81 11.94 -10.32
N PHE A 44 -7.56 10.70 -10.74
CA PHE A 44 -6.26 10.05 -10.66
C PHE A 44 -5.65 9.87 -12.05
N THR A 45 -4.34 10.08 -12.15
CA THR A 45 -3.56 9.71 -13.34
C THR A 45 -3.52 8.19 -13.50
N PRO A 46 -3.28 7.66 -14.72
CA PRO A 46 -3.15 6.21 -14.92
C PRO A 46 -2.13 5.55 -13.99
N ASN A 47 -1.01 6.22 -13.73
CA ASN A 47 0.02 5.71 -12.83
C ASN A 47 -0.45 5.68 -11.37
N GLN A 48 -1.17 6.70 -10.90
CA GLN A 48 -1.77 6.70 -9.57
C GLN A 48 -2.81 5.58 -9.41
N CYS A 49 -3.66 5.35 -10.42
CA CYS A 49 -4.61 4.23 -10.40
C CYS A 49 -3.90 2.87 -10.25
N ILE A 50 -2.81 2.67 -10.98
CA ILE A 50 -2.02 1.43 -10.91
C ILE A 50 -1.33 1.33 -9.55
N ALA A 51 -0.72 2.41 -9.06
CA ALA A 51 -0.05 2.46 -7.76
C ALA A 51 -1.02 2.12 -6.62
N LEU A 52 -2.18 2.76 -6.59
CA LEU A 52 -3.25 2.52 -5.60
C LEU A 52 -3.69 1.05 -5.61
N PHE A 53 -3.99 0.50 -6.78
CA PHE A 53 -4.45 -0.88 -6.88
C PHE A 53 -3.39 -1.89 -6.45
N VAL A 54 -2.12 -1.69 -6.86
CA VAL A 54 -1.00 -2.54 -6.45
C VAL A 54 -0.70 -2.40 -4.96
N ALA A 55 -0.74 -1.19 -4.41
CA ALA A 55 -0.59 -0.95 -2.99
C ALA A 55 -1.65 -1.70 -2.18
N CYS A 56 -2.93 -1.60 -2.55
CA CYS A 56 -4.02 -2.30 -1.87
C CYS A 56 -3.86 -3.84 -1.92
N LEU A 57 -3.41 -4.40 -3.05
CA LEU A 57 -3.12 -5.85 -3.12
C LEU A 57 -1.95 -6.26 -2.20
N CYS A 58 -1.00 -5.37 -1.95
CA CYS A 58 0.23 -5.69 -1.24
C CYS A 58 0.27 -5.18 0.22
N HIS A 59 -0.71 -4.39 0.66
CA HIS A 59 -0.63 -3.60 1.88
C HIS A 59 -0.45 -4.41 3.17
N ASP A 60 -0.79 -5.70 3.17
CA ASP A 60 -0.72 -6.60 4.34
C ASP A 60 0.16 -7.84 4.07
N LEU A 61 1.10 -7.75 3.12
CA LEU A 61 1.99 -8.88 2.77
C LEU A 61 2.75 -9.43 3.98
N ASP A 62 2.77 -10.76 4.16
CA ASP A 62 3.41 -11.44 5.29
C ASP A 62 2.83 -11.06 6.68
N HIS A 63 1.62 -10.48 6.76
CA HIS A 63 1.00 -10.12 8.04
C HIS A 63 0.80 -11.34 8.97
N ARG A 64 1.16 -11.19 10.25
CA ARG A 64 1.21 -12.30 11.24
C ARG A 64 -0.01 -12.40 12.15
N GLY A 65 -1.02 -11.57 11.91
CA GLY A 65 -2.22 -11.47 12.76
C GLY A 65 -1.92 -10.84 14.12
N LYS A 66 -0.91 -9.96 14.18
CA LYS A 66 -0.45 -9.26 15.38
C LYS A 66 -0.33 -7.77 15.07
N THR A 67 -0.66 -6.93 16.04
CA THR A 67 -0.58 -5.47 15.92
C THR A 67 0.86 -4.96 16.06
N ASN A 68 1.13 -3.74 15.58
CA ASN A 68 2.41 -3.05 15.80
C ASN A 68 2.78 -2.99 17.29
N ASP A 69 1.81 -2.68 18.18
CA ASP A 69 2.00 -2.66 19.63
C ASP A 69 2.46 -4.02 20.19
N TYR A 70 1.86 -5.12 19.72
CA TYR A 70 2.32 -6.46 20.10
C TYR A 70 3.75 -6.73 19.65
N MET A 71 4.10 -6.35 18.41
CA MET A 71 5.44 -6.56 17.84
C MET A 71 6.54 -5.83 18.63
N VAL A 72 6.24 -4.63 19.14
CA VAL A 72 7.12 -3.87 20.02
C VAL A 72 7.23 -4.52 21.40
N LYS A 73 6.09 -4.83 22.03
CA LYS A 73 6.06 -5.43 23.38
C LYS A 73 6.69 -6.82 23.44
N SER A 74 6.64 -7.58 22.35
CA SER A 74 7.27 -8.89 22.24
C SER A 74 8.74 -8.84 21.80
N ALA A 75 9.34 -7.64 21.68
CA ALA A 75 10.69 -7.44 21.19
C ALA A 75 10.98 -8.19 19.87
N SER A 76 10.03 -8.17 18.95
CA SER A 76 10.18 -8.86 17.66
C SER A 76 11.33 -8.26 16.84
N THR A 77 11.98 -9.07 16.01
CA THR A 77 13.04 -8.58 15.09
C THR A 77 12.57 -7.47 14.16
N LEU A 78 11.29 -7.46 13.76
CA LEU A 78 10.77 -6.36 12.94
C LEU A 78 10.70 -5.05 13.71
N ALA A 79 10.35 -5.08 15.00
CA ALA A 79 10.31 -3.88 15.83
C ALA A 79 11.70 -3.28 16.09
N SER A 80 12.78 -4.09 16.02
CA SER A 80 14.14 -3.56 16.08
C SER A 80 14.62 -2.94 14.76
N ILE A 81 14.03 -3.34 13.63
CA ILE A 81 14.36 -2.79 12.29
C ILE A 81 13.53 -1.53 12.01
N TYR A 82 12.26 -1.52 12.39
CA TYR A 82 11.31 -0.45 12.10
C TYR A 82 10.74 0.12 13.39
N SER A 83 11.09 1.38 13.69
CA SER A 83 10.64 2.10 14.89
C SER A 83 9.22 2.65 14.82
N THR A 84 8.67 2.87 13.61
CA THR A 84 7.29 3.33 13.38
C THR A 84 6.67 2.56 12.23
N SER A 85 5.34 2.36 12.27
CA SER A 85 4.57 1.63 11.25
C SER A 85 5.26 0.32 10.85
N THR A 86 5.59 -0.48 11.87
CA THR A 86 6.52 -1.62 11.78
C THR A 86 6.06 -2.62 10.73
N MET A 87 4.78 -2.99 10.75
CA MET A 87 4.22 -3.93 9.79
C MET A 87 4.08 -3.29 8.41
N GLU A 88 3.64 -2.04 8.30
CA GLU A 88 3.45 -1.35 7.03
C GLU A 88 4.77 -1.17 6.27
N ARG A 89 5.86 -0.86 6.98
CA ARG A 89 7.22 -0.85 6.39
C ARG A 89 7.66 -2.24 5.95
N HIS A 90 7.31 -3.28 6.70
CA HIS A 90 7.57 -4.66 6.30
C HIS A 90 6.79 -5.04 5.04
N HIS A 91 5.50 -4.69 4.95
CA HIS A 91 4.63 -4.92 3.79
C HIS A 91 5.20 -4.26 2.53
N PHE A 92 5.64 -3.00 2.64
CA PHE A 92 6.30 -2.32 1.53
C PHE A 92 7.61 -3.00 1.12
N ASN A 93 8.45 -3.42 2.08
CA ASN A 93 9.68 -4.13 1.75
C ASN A 93 9.41 -5.48 1.05
N GLN A 94 8.40 -6.25 1.49
CA GLN A 94 7.97 -7.46 0.79
C GLN A 94 7.54 -7.15 -0.66
N THR A 95 6.81 -6.05 -0.85
CA THR A 95 6.39 -5.58 -2.19
C THR A 95 7.59 -5.32 -3.10
N VAL A 96 8.59 -4.59 -2.59
CA VAL A 96 9.83 -4.29 -3.35
C VAL A 96 10.60 -5.57 -3.65
N THR A 97 10.74 -6.49 -2.70
CA THR A 97 11.42 -7.78 -2.92
C THR A 97 10.78 -8.58 -4.05
N ILE A 98 9.44 -8.63 -4.12
CA ILE A 98 8.74 -9.30 -5.22
C ILE A 98 9.02 -8.59 -6.55
N LEU A 99 8.91 -7.25 -6.59
CA LEU A 99 9.12 -6.45 -7.80
C LEU A 99 10.55 -6.47 -8.31
N GLN A 100 11.55 -6.69 -7.45
CA GLN A 100 12.96 -6.84 -7.83
C GLN A 100 13.27 -8.14 -8.57
N THR A 101 12.35 -9.10 -8.59
CA THR A 101 12.51 -10.30 -9.40
C THR A 101 12.14 -9.98 -10.85
N ASP A 102 13.06 -10.15 -11.81
CA ASP A 102 12.86 -9.78 -13.23
C ASP A 102 11.56 -10.34 -13.84
N SER A 103 11.18 -11.56 -13.47
CA SER A 103 9.96 -12.23 -13.94
C SER A 103 8.66 -11.74 -13.29
N HIS A 104 8.75 -10.85 -12.30
CA HIS A 104 7.66 -10.28 -11.51
C HIS A 104 7.60 -8.75 -11.57
N ASN A 105 8.61 -8.11 -12.17
CA ASN A 105 8.63 -6.66 -12.32
C ASN A 105 7.58 -6.21 -13.35
N ILE A 106 6.37 -5.91 -12.86
CA ILE A 106 5.26 -5.40 -13.66
C ILE A 106 5.51 -3.98 -14.19
N PHE A 107 6.53 -3.30 -13.68
CA PHE A 107 6.95 -1.95 -14.09
C PHE A 107 8.26 -1.95 -14.89
N LYS A 108 8.72 -3.12 -15.39
CA LYS A 108 10.02 -3.26 -16.08
C LYS A 108 10.22 -2.36 -17.31
N HIS A 109 9.15 -1.83 -17.87
CA HIS A 109 9.19 -0.95 -19.04
C HIS A 109 9.24 0.54 -18.66
N PHE A 110 9.16 0.87 -17.38
CA PHE A 110 9.21 2.24 -16.90
C PHE A 110 10.66 2.73 -16.94
N SER A 111 10.85 4.02 -17.22
CA SER A 111 12.14 4.66 -16.98
C SER A 111 12.51 4.60 -15.50
N SER A 112 13.80 4.75 -15.16
CA SER A 112 14.25 4.77 -13.76
C SER A 112 13.53 5.82 -12.91
N LYS A 113 13.13 6.95 -13.52
CA LYS A 113 12.37 8.02 -12.86
C LYS A 113 10.92 7.58 -12.57
N GLU A 114 10.23 7.05 -13.56
CA GLU A 114 8.84 6.57 -13.41
C GLU A 114 8.76 5.38 -12.44
N TYR A 115 9.73 4.47 -12.49
CA TYR A 115 9.82 3.34 -11.57
C TYR A 115 9.97 3.81 -10.12
N ARG A 116 10.85 4.79 -9.87
CA ARG A 116 11.01 5.39 -8.55
C ARG A 116 9.73 6.06 -8.07
N GLN A 117 9.08 6.85 -8.93
CA GLN A 117 7.80 7.50 -8.61
C GLN A 117 6.73 6.45 -8.26
N MET A 118 6.61 5.37 -9.04
CA MET A 118 5.67 4.29 -8.76
C MET A 118 5.93 3.64 -7.38
N LEU A 119 7.19 3.37 -7.05
CA LEU A 119 7.53 2.83 -5.72
C LEU A 119 7.24 3.82 -4.58
N ASP A 120 7.45 5.12 -4.81
CA ASP A 120 7.15 6.15 -3.82
C ASP A 120 5.65 6.26 -3.56
N GLU A 121 4.81 6.22 -4.61
CA GLU A 121 3.35 6.21 -4.50
C GLU A 121 2.84 4.95 -3.77
N ILE A 122 3.36 3.76 -4.14
CA ILE A 122 3.01 2.50 -3.47
C ILE A 122 3.42 2.54 -1.99
N ARG A 123 4.62 3.04 -1.69
CA ARG A 123 5.10 3.21 -0.31
C ARG A 123 4.18 4.12 0.49
N HIS A 124 3.83 5.27 -0.06
CA HIS A 124 2.96 6.23 0.59
C HIS A 124 1.61 5.59 0.93
N CYS A 125 0.98 4.92 -0.05
CA CYS A 125 -0.31 4.25 0.13
C CYS A 125 -0.26 3.13 1.19
N ILE A 126 0.79 2.30 1.20
CA ILE A 126 0.92 1.22 2.20
C ILE A 126 1.17 1.79 3.59
N LEU A 127 2.02 2.82 3.75
CA LEU A 127 2.23 3.42 5.06
C LEU A 127 0.97 4.11 5.61
N ALA A 128 0.15 4.69 4.72
CA ALA A 128 -1.12 5.32 5.11
C ALA A 128 -2.16 4.33 5.66
N THR A 129 -1.95 3.01 5.58
CA THR A 129 -2.84 2.02 6.21
C THR A 129 -2.59 1.85 7.71
N ASP A 130 -1.51 2.44 8.26
CA ASP A 130 -1.30 2.51 9.70
C ASP A 130 -2.41 3.35 10.34
N LEU A 131 -3.23 2.71 11.17
CA LEU A 131 -4.37 3.37 11.82
C LEU A 131 -3.96 4.53 12.73
N VAL A 132 -2.73 4.53 13.26
CA VAL A 132 -2.22 5.68 14.04
C VAL A 132 -2.17 6.92 13.14
N LEU A 133 -1.61 6.79 11.94
CA LEU A 133 -1.53 7.88 10.96
C LEU A 133 -2.91 8.29 10.46
N PHE A 134 -3.84 7.34 10.27
CA PHE A 134 -5.21 7.65 9.91
C PHE A 134 -5.88 8.60 10.92
N PHE A 135 -5.80 8.29 12.22
CA PHE A 135 -6.41 9.13 13.25
C PHE A 135 -5.72 10.50 13.40
N GLU A 136 -4.44 10.60 13.06
CA GLU A 136 -3.74 11.89 13.01
C GLU A 136 -4.11 12.73 11.77
N ASN A 137 -4.35 12.09 10.63
CA ASN A 137 -4.59 12.77 9.35
C ASN A 137 -6.06 13.14 9.12
N ARG A 138 -7.00 12.32 9.61
CA ARG A 138 -8.44 12.56 9.49
C ARG A 138 -8.87 13.97 9.92
N PRO A 139 -8.54 14.47 11.13
CA PRO A 139 -8.98 15.82 11.55
C PRO A 139 -8.33 16.95 10.74
N LYS A 140 -7.16 16.72 10.13
CA LYS A 140 -6.51 17.68 9.23
C LYS A 140 -7.31 17.79 7.93
N LEU A 141 -7.68 16.65 7.35
CA LEU A 141 -8.50 16.60 6.15
C LEU A 141 -9.90 17.18 6.39
N GLU A 142 -10.55 16.80 7.49
CA GLU A 142 -11.87 17.35 7.89
C GLU A 142 -11.81 18.89 7.94
N ARG A 143 -10.80 19.48 8.59
CA ARG A 143 -10.62 20.94 8.63
C ARG A 143 -10.45 21.56 7.24
N VAL A 144 -9.66 20.94 6.37
CA VAL A 144 -9.44 21.44 5.00
C VAL A 144 -10.74 21.40 4.19
N VAL A 145 -11.53 20.33 4.34
CA VAL A 145 -12.82 20.17 3.66
C VAL A 145 -13.87 21.13 4.23
N ASP A 146 -14.01 21.22 5.54
CA ASP A 146 -14.98 22.08 6.22
C ASP A 146 -14.75 23.56 5.90
N ASN A 147 -13.48 23.96 5.77
CA ASN A 147 -13.10 25.32 5.36
C ASN A 147 -13.16 25.55 3.84
N SER A 148 -13.55 24.55 3.04
CA SER A 148 -13.56 24.60 1.57
C SER A 148 -12.19 24.94 0.95
N GLN A 149 -11.12 24.44 1.57
CA GLN A 149 -9.72 24.67 1.19
C GLN A 149 -9.09 23.48 0.45
N PHE A 150 -9.85 22.40 0.22
CA PHE A 150 -9.33 21.22 -0.47
C PHE A 150 -8.94 21.54 -1.93
N ASP A 151 -7.79 21.03 -2.35
CA ASP A 151 -7.23 21.24 -3.69
C ASP A 151 -6.46 19.99 -4.12
N TRP A 152 -6.91 19.37 -5.22
CA TRP A 152 -6.30 18.19 -5.83
C TRP A 152 -4.86 18.42 -6.33
N ASN A 153 -4.47 19.68 -6.55
CA ASN A 153 -3.11 20.03 -6.99
C ASN A 153 -2.15 20.24 -5.80
N ASN A 154 -2.67 20.36 -4.59
CA ASN A 154 -1.86 20.46 -3.39
C ASN A 154 -1.48 19.05 -2.92
N LYS A 155 -0.17 18.75 -2.96
CA LYS A 155 0.37 17.45 -2.53
C LYS A 155 0.15 17.14 -1.06
N GLU A 156 -0.05 18.15 -0.20
CA GLU A 156 -0.35 17.92 1.23
C GLU A 156 -1.82 17.52 1.45
N HIS A 157 -2.69 17.75 0.46
CA HIS A 157 -4.09 17.32 0.49
C HIS A 157 -4.30 15.93 -0.12
N MET A 158 -3.29 15.42 -0.83
CA MET A 158 -3.32 14.22 -1.67
C MET A 158 -2.54 13.06 -1.04
#